data_AF-A0A973UKZ2-F1
#
_entry.id   AF-A0A973UKZ2-F1
#
_cell.length_a   1.000
_cell.length_b   1.000
_cell.length_c   1.000
_cell.angle_alpha   90.00
_cell.angle_beta   90.00
_cell.angle_gamma   90.00
#
_symmetry.space_group_name_H-M   'P 1'
#
loop_
_entity.id
_entity.type
_entity.pdbx_description
1 polymer ?
#
loop_
_entity_poly.entity_id
_entity_poly.type
_entity_poly.pdbx_seq_one_letter_code
_entity_poly.pdbx_strand_id
1 'polypeptide(L)'
;MRYVATSDRNAYDRCIFHVLDHEGRALLIVGLGVYPNVGVIDAYATLRVGDTLHAVRASDALGEDRMRLAVGPLRIEVGEPLRRLRLICDDDTLSYDITWTAEFPALWEPHHVQRRGDRLSLEGRRFVQAGGVEGVVRAGGREFPVTPGEWTGTRDRSWGVRPIPGEEGGRFAEERPAEGFHWIWSPVRFDDRFLMVIVQEDADGHRSLNDATLVRPGHRDRQLGWPQTEITYRSGTRHPERALIHLGDVRKPQELEVEVLTSSPLAIGAGYPPADDWQHGTWQGRGWTDRRTYDLTAAHPLAAYGVTDHAARFRLDGRVGHGIFEHGSFGRHTPSGFTDFKSVAP
;
A
#
# COMPACT_ATOMS: atom_id res chain seq x y z
N MET A 1 -21.34 -2.67 -2.84
CA MET A 1 -21.62 -2.96 -4.27
C MET A 1 -22.26 -4.35 -4.39
N ARG A 2 -23.54 -4.47 -4.82
CA ARG A 2 -24.22 -5.78 -4.92
C ARG A 2 -23.92 -6.48 -6.25
N TYR A 3 -23.93 -5.72 -7.34
CA TYR A 3 -23.60 -6.16 -8.69
C TYR A 3 -22.47 -5.30 -9.25
N VAL A 4 -21.59 -5.90 -10.03
CA VAL A 4 -20.54 -5.24 -10.80
C VAL A 4 -20.88 -5.32 -12.29
N ALA A 5 -20.46 -4.33 -13.07
CA ALA A 5 -20.76 -4.29 -14.50
C ALA A 5 -20.03 -5.37 -15.32
N THR A 6 -18.96 -5.94 -14.76
CA THR A 6 -18.13 -6.98 -15.39
C THR A 6 -18.39 -8.34 -14.76
N SER A 7 -18.37 -9.40 -15.57
CA SER A 7 -18.35 -10.80 -15.10
C SER A 7 -16.96 -11.30 -14.75
N ASP A 8 -15.92 -10.46 -14.88
CA ASP A 8 -14.54 -10.84 -14.61
C ASP A 8 -14.37 -11.28 -13.14
N ARG A 9 -13.86 -12.50 -12.95
CA ARG A 9 -13.60 -13.10 -11.62
C ARG A 9 -12.80 -12.15 -10.71
N ASN A 10 -11.88 -11.38 -11.30
CA ASN A 10 -10.95 -10.48 -10.65
C ASN A 10 -11.56 -9.12 -10.27
N ALA A 11 -12.88 -8.94 -10.40
CA ALA A 11 -13.57 -7.74 -9.96
C ALA A 11 -13.43 -7.54 -8.44
N TYR A 12 -12.97 -6.36 -8.03
CA TYR A 12 -12.67 -6.05 -6.62
C TYR A 12 -13.03 -4.62 -6.22
N ASP A 13 -13.19 -4.41 -4.92
CA ASP A 13 -13.21 -3.13 -4.22
C ASP A 13 -12.42 -3.30 -2.91
N ARG A 14 -11.33 -2.55 -2.76
CA ARG A 14 -10.40 -2.63 -1.63
C ARG A 14 -10.15 -1.27 -1.02
N CYS A 15 -10.01 -1.23 0.29
CA CYS A 15 -9.42 -0.11 1.00
C CYS A 15 -8.24 -0.58 1.84
N ILE A 16 -7.21 0.24 1.90
CA ILE A 16 -6.03 0.06 2.74
C ILE A 16 -5.80 1.36 3.52
N PHE A 17 -5.32 1.22 4.74
CA PHE A 17 -4.92 2.32 5.61
C PHE A 17 -3.55 2.00 6.17
N HIS A 18 -2.73 3.04 6.27
CA HIS A 18 -1.46 3.03 6.97
C HIS A 18 -1.58 3.95 8.17
N VAL A 19 -1.11 3.48 9.33
CA VAL A 19 -0.98 4.27 10.54
C VAL A 19 0.46 4.15 11.01
N LEU A 20 1.20 5.25 10.87
CA LEU A 20 2.65 5.26 11.07
C LEU A 20 3.09 6.23 12.16
N ASP A 21 3.99 5.76 13.02
CA ASP A 21 4.66 6.54 14.05
C ASP A 21 5.81 7.36 13.43
N HIS A 22 5.91 8.64 13.75
CA HIS A 22 6.92 9.55 13.16
C HIS A 22 8.36 9.24 13.59
N GLU A 23 8.53 8.43 14.63
CA GLU A 23 9.83 7.93 15.10
C GLU A 23 10.14 6.50 14.61
N GLY A 24 9.28 5.90 13.78
CA GLY A 24 9.50 4.56 13.24
C GLY A 24 9.42 3.43 14.29
N ARG A 25 8.69 3.64 15.40
CA ARG A 25 8.53 2.60 16.42
C ARG A 25 7.52 1.54 16.01
N ALA A 26 6.55 1.91 15.18
CA ALA A 26 5.50 1.04 14.69
C ALA A 26 4.92 1.50 13.34
N LEU A 27 4.57 0.52 12.51
CA LEU A 27 3.80 0.71 11.28
C LEU A 27 2.65 -0.30 11.25
N LEU A 28 1.42 0.20 11.33
CA LEU A 28 0.19 -0.58 11.18
C LEU A 28 -0.35 -0.42 9.76
N ILE A 29 -0.64 -1.54 9.11
CA ILE A 29 -1.28 -1.58 7.80
C ILE A 29 -2.54 -2.43 7.92
N VAL A 30 -3.68 -1.85 7.58
CA VAL A 30 -4.97 -2.56 7.62
C VAL A 30 -5.61 -2.51 6.26
N GLY A 31 -6.23 -3.61 5.84
CA GLY A 31 -6.91 -3.69 4.57
C GLY A 31 -8.20 -4.49 4.66
N LEU A 32 -9.15 -4.15 3.81
CA LEU A 32 -10.38 -4.91 3.60
C LEU A 32 -10.69 -4.96 2.10
N GLY A 33 -11.01 -6.14 1.62
CA GLY A 33 -11.34 -6.41 0.22
C GLY A 33 -12.68 -7.09 0.06
N VAL A 34 -13.40 -6.67 -0.99
CA VAL A 34 -14.65 -7.27 -1.45
C VAL A 34 -14.45 -7.76 -2.87
N TYR A 35 -14.81 -9.02 -3.13
CA TYR A 35 -14.64 -9.70 -4.41
C TYR A 35 -15.98 -10.27 -4.88
N PRO A 36 -16.82 -9.45 -5.53
CA PRO A 36 -18.21 -9.80 -5.81
C PRO A 36 -18.40 -11.08 -6.62
N ASN A 37 -17.57 -11.28 -7.64
CA ASN A 37 -17.75 -12.38 -8.60
C ASN A 37 -17.25 -13.74 -8.10
N VAL A 38 -16.53 -13.76 -6.97
CA VAL A 38 -16.19 -14.99 -6.23
C VAL A 38 -16.90 -15.09 -4.88
N GLY A 39 -17.70 -14.08 -4.51
CA GLY A 39 -18.48 -14.10 -3.28
C GLY A 39 -17.66 -14.02 -1.99
N VAL A 40 -16.48 -13.38 -2.04
CA VAL A 40 -15.54 -13.30 -0.90
C VAL A 40 -15.48 -11.87 -0.35
N ILE A 41 -15.41 -11.75 0.98
CA ILE A 41 -14.93 -10.58 1.69
C ILE A 41 -13.75 -11.01 2.56
N ASP A 42 -12.67 -10.23 2.57
CA ASP A 42 -11.52 -10.50 3.42
C ASP A 42 -10.97 -9.23 4.05
N ALA A 43 -10.17 -9.40 5.09
CA ALA A 43 -9.49 -8.31 5.76
C ALA A 43 -8.17 -8.80 6.38
N TYR A 44 -7.25 -7.87 6.57
CA TYR A 44 -6.04 -8.11 7.34
C TYR A 44 -5.67 -6.88 8.17
N ALA A 45 -4.85 -7.12 9.19
CA ALA A 45 -4.04 -6.12 9.85
C ALA A 45 -2.63 -6.67 10.05
N THR A 46 -1.61 -5.90 9.68
CA THR A 46 -0.22 -6.18 10.04
C THR A 46 0.33 -5.03 10.89
N LEU A 47 1.01 -5.36 11.97
CA LEU A 47 1.73 -4.40 12.80
C LEU A 47 3.20 -4.76 12.83
N ARG A 48 4.03 -3.89 12.26
CA ARG A 48 5.48 -3.97 12.31
C ARG A 48 6.00 -3.23 13.55
N VAL A 49 6.76 -3.91 14.41
CA VAL A 49 7.40 -3.33 15.61
C VAL A 49 8.82 -3.90 15.74
N GLY A 50 9.86 -3.05 15.75
CA GLY A 50 11.25 -3.52 15.93
C GLY A 50 11.67 -4.46 14.82
N ASP A 51 11.81 -5.76 15.09
CA ASP A 51 12.04 -6.86 14.11
C ASP A 51 10.90 -7.89 14.03
N THR A 52 9.77 -7.61 14.68
CA THR A 52 8.59 -8.47 14.65
C THR A 52 7.49 -7.88 13.76
N LEU A 53 6.78 -8.74 13.03
CA LEU A 53 5.52 -8.42 12.36
C LEU A 53 4.40 -9.31 12.91
N HIS A 54 3.38 -8.71 13.50
CA HIS A 54 2.17 -9.40 13.92
C HIS A 54 1.12 -9.26 12.83
N ALA A 55 0.36 -10.33 12.55
CA ALA A 55 -0.70 -10.31 11.56
C ALA A 55 -1.98 -10.98 12.08
N VAL A 56 -3.11 -10.33 11.84
CA VAL A 56 -4.45 -10.90 11.97
C VAL A 56 -5.10 -10.85 10.60
N ARG A 57 -5.64 -11.98 10.15
CA ARG A 57 -6.27 -12.13 8.83
C ARG A 57 -7.65 -12.73 9.01
N ALA A 58 -8.58 -12.34 8.16
CA ALA A 58 -9.93 -12.88 8.18
C ALA A 58 -10.52 -12.97 6.77
N SER A 59 -11.38 -13.94 6.55
CA SER A 59 -12.09 -14.18 5.29
C SER A 59 -13.46 -14.74 5.60
N ASP A 60 -14.47 -14.30 4.86
CA ASP A 60 -15.83 -14.78 4.99
C ASP A 60 -16.59 -14.65 3.67
N ALA A 61 -17.80 -15.21 3.64
CA ALA A 61 -18.68 -15.08 2.50
C ALA A 61 -19.21 -13.65 2.45
N LEU A 62 -19.20 -13.07 1.26
CA LEU A 62 -19.68 -11.73 1.02
C LEU A 62 -21.22 -11.64 1.18
N GLY A 63 -21.67 -11.24 2.38
CA GLY A 63 -23.07 -11.12 2.77
C GLY A 63 -23.81 -9.93 2.17
N GLU A 64 -25.15 -9.95 2.17
CA GLU A 64 -26.00 -9.01 1.42
C GLU A 64 -25.81 -7.53 1.80
N ASP A 65 -25.56 -7.24 3.08
CA ASP A 65 -25.27 -5.89 3.55
C ASP A 65 -23.85 -5.47 3.16
N ARG A 66 -23.76 -4.70 2.06
CA ARG A 66 -22.48 -4.20 1.53
C ARG A 66 -21.93 -2.98 2.28
N MET A 67 -22.65 -2.45 3.27
CA MET A 67 -22.19 -1.37 4.13
C MET A 67 -21.50 -1.89 5.38
N ARG A 68 -21.68 -3.17 5.70
CA ARG A 68 -20.97 -3.85 6.79
C ARG A 68 -19.55 -4.21 6.38
N LEU A 69 -18.60 -3.33 6.73
CA LEU A 69 -17.17 -3.55 6.53
C LEU A 69 -16.57 -4.27 7.75
N ALA A 70 -16.90 -5.55 7.91
CA ALA A 70 -16.47 -6.37 9.04
C ALA A 70 -16.18 -7.81 8.62
N VAL A 71 -15.02 -8.34 9.00
CA VAL A 71 -14.62 -9.73 8.75
C VAL A 71 -13.87 -10.26 9.98
N GLY A 72 -14.43 -11.26 10.65
CA GLY A 72 -13.87 -11.74 11.93
C GLY A 72 -13.70 -10.59 12.94
N PRO A 73 -12.52 -10.41 13.56
CA PRO A 73 -12.26 -9.35 14.53
C PRO A 73 -12.02 -7.97 13.89
N LEU A 74 -11.85 -7.89 12.57
CA LEU A 74 -11.45 -6.68 11.84
C LEU A 74 -12.68 -5.91 11.34
N ARG A 75 -12.74 -4.61 11.64
CA ARG A 75 -13.87 -3.73 11.29
C ARG A 75 -13.43 -2.34 10.87
N ILE A 76 -14.17 -1.77 9.92
CA ILE A 76 -14.08 -0.36 9.52
C ILE A 76 -15.47 0.27 9.67
N GLU A 77 -15.59 1.30 10.49
CA GLU A 77 -16.83 2.07 10.63
C GLU A 77 -16.67 3.42 9.92
N VAL A 78 -17.60 3.72 9.02
CA VAL A 78 -17.63 5.02 8.34
C VAL A 78 -18.59 5.93 9.11
N GLY A 79 -18.04 6.81 9.96
CA GLY A 79 -18.83 7.80 10.68
C GLY A 79 -19.26 8.95 9.76
N GLU A 80 -18.30 9.52 9.03
CA GLU A 80 -18.55 10.53 8.00
C GLU A 80 -17.80 10.16 6.72
N PRO A 81 -18.49 9.95 5.57
CA PRO A 81 -17.85 9.58 4.31
C PRO A 81 -16.70 10.52 3.94
N LEU A 82 -15.54 9.92 3.61
CA LEU A 82 -14.30 10.63 3.25
C LEU A 82 -13.75 11.58 4.33
N ARG A 83 -14.30 11.57 5.55
CA ARG A 83 -13.95 12.50 6.63
C ARG A 83 -13.52 11.80 7.91
N ARG A 84 -14.37 10.95 8.48
CA ARG A 84 -14.10 10.32 9.79
C ARG A 84 -14.44 8.83 9.75
N LEU A 85 -13.46 8.00 10.07
CA LEU A 85 -13.57 6.55 10.11
C LEU A 85 -13.03 6.03 11.43
N ARG A 86 -13.52 4.87 11.86
CA ARG A 86 -12.97 4.12 12.99
C ARG A 86 -12.47 2.77 12.50
N LEU A 87 -11.22 2.46 12.80
CA LEU A 87 -10.56 1.20 12.49
C LEU A 87 -10.51 0.39 13.78
N ILE A 88 -11.00 -0.84 13.76
CA ILE A 88 -11.10 -1.69 14.95
C ILE A 88 -10.57 -3.09 14.64
N CYS A 89 -9.75 -3.62 15.55
CA CYS A 89 -9.45 -5.05 15.65
C CYS A 89 -9.58 -5.47 17.11
N ASP A 90 -10.49 -6.39 17.37
CA ASP A 90 -10.72 -6.99 18.69
C ASP A 90 -10.13 -8.41 18.72
N ASP A 91 -8.81 -8.48 18.94
CA ASP A 91 -8.05 -9.73 18.97
C ASP A 91 -6.93 -9.68 20.01
N ASP A 92 -6.71 -10.80 20.71
CA ASP A 92 -5.71 -10.89 21.78
C ASP A 92 -4.26 -10.76 21.27
N THR A 93 -4.00 -11.08 19.99
CA THR A 93 -2.63 -11.06 19.43
C THR A 93 -2.23 -9.71 18.84
N LEU A 94 -3.19 -9.00 18.25
CA LEU A 94 -3.08 -7.65 17.72
C LEU A 94 -4.44 -6.97 17.80
N SER A 95 -4.57 -5.94 18.63
CA SER A 95 -5.78 -5.14 18.74
C SER A 95 -5.51 -3.67 18.47
N TYR A 96 -6.53 -2.97 17.98
CA TYR A 96 -6.50 -1.53 17.82
C TYR A 96 -7.90 -0.94 17.83
N ASP A 97 -7.98 0.31 18.24
CA ASP A 97 -9.16 1.15 18.12
C ASP A 97 -8.68 2.56 17.79
N ILE A 98 -8.83 2.95 16.53
CA ILE A 98 -8.22 4.15 15.97
C ILE A 98 -9.29 4.95 15.24
N THR A 99 -9.43 6.22 15.60
CA THR A 99 -10.16 7.20 14.79
C THR A 99 -9.21 7.77 13.74
N TRP A 100 -9.56 7.61 12.47
CA TRP A 100 -8.88 8.25 11.34
C TRP A 100 -9.71 9.44 10.86
N THR A 101 -9.06 10.61 10.74
CA THR A 101 -9.71 11.86 10.32
C THR A 101 -8.98 12.45 9.12
N ALA A 102 -9.70 12.64 8.02
CA ALA A 102 -9.16 13.28 6.82
C ALA A 102 -8.79 14.73 7.12
N GLU A 103 -7.57 15.11 6.76
CA GLU A 103 -7.14 16.51 6.81
C GLU A 103 -7.01 17.12 5.42
N PHE A 104 -6.90 16.27 4.41
CA PHE A 104 -6.87 16.67 3.01
C PHE A 104 -8.02 16.02 2.21
N PRO A 105 -8.52 16.71 1.16
CA PRO A 105 -9.48 16.12 0.23
C PRO A 105 -8.98 14.81 -0.38
N ALA A 106 -9.92 13.96 -0.78
CA ALA A 106 -9.60 12.78 -1.59
C ALA A 106 -9.02 13.21 -2.94
N LEU A 107 -7.79 12.78 -3.21
CA LEU A 107 -7.13 12.97 -4.49
C LEU A 107 -7.40 11.76 -5.37
N TRP A 108 -7.91 11.99 -6.57
CA TRP A 108 -8.04 10.95 -7.59
C TRP A 108 -6.67 10.65 -8.19
N GLU A 109 -6.29 9.37 -8.19
CA GLU A 109 -5.11 8.94 -8.94
C GLU A 109 -5.43 8.82 -10.43
N PRO A 110 -4.42 8.88 -11.32
CA PRO A 110 -4.60 8.53 -12.71
C PRO A 110 -5.16 7.10 -12.86
N HIS A 111 -5.74 6.80 -14.02
CA HIS A 111 -6.32 5.47 -14.26
C HIS A 111 -5.22 4.41 -14.31
N HIS A 112 -5.29 3.40 -13.44
CA HIS A 112 -4.34 2.29 -13.43
C HIS A 112 -4.73 1.29 -14.50
N VAL A 113 -3.88 1.10 -15.52
CA VAL A 113 -4.10 0.12 -16.59
C VAL A 113 -2.81 -0.66 -16.79
N GLN A 114 -2.89 -1.99 -16.69
CA GLN A 114 -1.78 -2.88 -16.98
C GLN A 114 -2.23 -3.97 -17.95
N ARG A 115 -1.38 -4.25 -18.94
CA ARG A 115 -1.61 -5.31 -19.92
C ARG A 115 -0.46 -6.31 -19.91
N ARG A 116 -0.77 -7.55 -20.27
CA ARG A 116 0.20 -8.59 -20.63
C ARG A 116 -0.13 -9.08 -22.04
N GLY A 117 0.68 -8.67 -23.01
CA GLY A 117 0.28 -8.74 -24.41
C GLY A 117 -1.03 -7.97 -24.63
N ASP A 118 -2.02 -8.61 -25.25
CA ASP A 118 -3.32 -8.00 -25.50
C ASP A 118 -4.30 -8.14 -24.31
N ARG A 119 -3.95 -8.95 -23.29
CA ARG A 119 -4.80 -9.16 -22.12
C ARG A 119 -4.69 -8.00 -21.14
N LEU A 120 -5.81 -7.37 -20.82
CA LEU A 120 -5.93 -6.47 -19.67
C LEU A 120 -5.77 -7.29 -18.39
N SER A 121 -4.66 -7.08 -17.66
CA SER A 121 -4.39 -7.81 -16.42
C SER A 121 -4.84 -7.02 -15.19
N LEU A 122 -4.80 -5.70 -15.24
CA LEU A 122 -5.28 -4.82 -14.19
C LEU A 122 -5.93 -3.58 -14.80
N GLU A 123 -7.10 -3.23 -14.29
CA GLU A 123 -7.76 -1.95 -14.54
C GLU A 123 -8.33 -1.45 -13.22
N GLY A 124 -7.91 -0.27 -12.77
CA GLY A 124 -8.23 0.19 -11.42
C GLY A 124 -8.43 1.70 -11.35
N ARG A 125 -9.53 2.12 -10.74
CA ARG A 125 -9.72 3.50 -10.27
C ARG A 125 -9.37 3.54 -8.80
N ARG A 126 -8.74 4.64 -8.37
CA ARG A 126 -8.27 4.82 -7.00
C ARG A 126 -8.37 6.29 -6.59
N PHE A 127 -8.65 6.50 -5.31
CA PHE A 127 -8.38 7.77 -4.65
C PHE A 127 -7.55 7.53 -3.40
N VAL A 128 -6.79 8.55 -2.99
CA VAL A 128 -5.91 8.55 -1.83
C VAL A 128 -6.21 9.75 -0.93
N GLN A 129 -6.00 9.58 0.38
CA GLN A 129 -6.09 10.65 1.38
C GLN A 129 -4.98 10.53 2.41
N ALA A 130 -4.63 11.67 2.99
CA ALA A 130 -3.85 11.76 4.22
C ALA A 130 -4.66 12.46 5.32
N GLY A 131 -4.36 12.09 6.55
CA GLY A 131 -5.10 12.55 7.71
C GLY A 131 -4.38 12.35 9.03
N GLY A 132 -5.06 12.76 10.09
CA GLY A 132 -4.68 12.51 11.47
C GLY A 132 -5.27 11.21 11.97
N VAL A 133 -4.66 10.67 13.02
CA VAL A 133 -5.05 9.43 13.68
C VAL A 133 -4.97 9.63 15.19
N GLU A 134 -5.91 9.04 15.91
CA GLU A 134 -5.91 9.01 17.37
C GLU A 134 -6.46 7.67 17.88
N GLY A 135 -5.95 7.19 19.01
CA GLY A 135 -6.43 5.97 19.64
C GLY A 135 -5.29 5.12 20.19
N VAL A 136 -5.38 3.81 19.97
CA VAL A 136 -4.40 2.87 20.53
C VAL A 136 -4.21 1.64 19.65
N VAL A 137 -2.99 1.11 19.61
CA VAL A 137 -2.66 -0.19 19.04
C VAL A 137 -1.85 -1.02 20.04
N ARG A 138 -2.13 -2.33 20.10
CA ARG A 138 -1.51 -3.28 21.04
C ARG A 138 -1.10 -4.56 20.33
N ALA A 139 0.11 -5.02 20.59
CA ALA A 139 0.58 -6.35 20.19
C ALA A 139 1.82 -6.75 21.00
N GLY A 140 2.07 -8.05 21.17
CA GLY A 140 3.30 -8.54 21.80
C GLY A 140 3.54 -8.01 23.21
N GLY A 141 2.48 -7.76 23.98
CA GLY A 141 2.56 -7.18 25.33
C GLY A 141 2.92 -5.69 25.37
N ARG A 142 2.97 -5.01 24.23
CA ARG A 142 3.23 -3.57 24.11
C ARG A 142 1.95 -2.82 23.75
N GLU A 143 1.81 -1.63 24.28
CA GLU A 143 0.76 -0.67 23.94
C GLU A 143 1.41 0.58 23.35
N PHE A 144 0.85 1.06 22.24
CA PHE A 144 1.25 2.30 21.59
C PHE A 144 0.05 3.25 21.57
N PRO A 145 0.10 4.34 22.35
CA PRO A 145 -0.80 5.46 22.17
C PRO A 145 -0.59 6.05 20.77
N VAL A 146 -1.67 6.12 19.99
CA VAL A 146 -1.68 6.80 18.69
C VAL A 146 -2.07 8.25 18.96
N THR A 147 -1.08 9.12 19.05
CA THR A 147 -1.26 10.53 19.44
C THR A 147 -1.31 11.44 18.21
N PRO A 148 -2.28 12.36 18.10
CA PRO A 148 -2.29 13.39 17.05
C PRO A 148 -0.98 14.18 17.02
N GLY A 149 -0.42 14.36 15.82
CA GLY A 149 0.83 15.10 15.61
C GLY A 149 2.11 14.28 15.77
N GLU A 150 2.04 13.09 16.38
CA GLU A 150 3.17 12.14 16.46
C GLU A 150 2.99 10.94 15.51
N TRP A 151 1.78 10.80 14.96
CA TRP A 151 1.39 9.74 14.03
C TRP A 151 0.69 10.33 12.81
N THR A 152 0.84 9.65 11.66
CA THR A 152 0.16 9.98 10.41
C THR A 152 -0.71 8.82 9.95
N GLY A 153 -1.89 9.14 9.43
CA GLY A 153 -2.72 8.20 8.67
C GLY A 153 -2.68 8.49 7.17
N THR A 154 -2.42 7.47 6.35
CA THR A 154 -2.72 7.51 4.91
C THR A 154 -3.72 6.43 4.57
N ARG A 155 -4.49 6.62 3.49
CA ARG A 155 -5.41 5.60 3.00
C ARG A 155 -5.59 5.70 1.50
N ASP A 156 -5.94 4.58 0.89
CA ASP A 156 -6.58 4.58 -0.41
C ASP A 156 -7.79 3.66 -0.46
N ARG A 157 -8.57 3.86 -1.51
CA ARG A 157 -9.55 2.88 -1.95
C ARG A 157 -9.39 2.70 -3.44
N SER A 158 -9.29 1.44 -3.88
CA SER A 158 -9.21 1.08 -5.28
C SER A 158 -10.28 0.05 -5.66
N TRP A 159 -10.80 0.15 -6.87
CA TRP A 159 -11.79 -0.79 -7.42
C TRP A 159 -11.61 -0.95 -8.91
N GLY A 160 -12.09 -2.07 -9.44
CA GLY A 160 -11.96 -2.43 -10.85
C GLY A 160 -11.67 -3.92 -10.99
N VAL A 161 -10.71 -4.27 -11.85
CA VAL A 161 -10.23 -5.63 -12.10
C VAL A 161 -8.77 -5.73 -11.65
N ARG A 162 -8.47 -6.68 -10.76
CA ARG A 162 -7.10 -6.96 -10.31
C ARG A 162 -6.95 -8.44 -10.01
N PRO A 163 -5.86 -9.10 -10.48
CA PRO A 163 -5.74 -10.55 -10.37
C PRO A 163 -5.83 -11.04 -8.93
N ILE A 164 -6.63 -12.07 -8.73
CA ILE A 164 -6.68 -12.89 -7.51
C ILE A 164 -6.21 -14.32 -7.82
N PRO A 165 -5.86 -15.13 -6.82
CA PRO A 165 -5.46 -16.52 -7.05
C PRO A 165 -6.53 -17.37 -7.75
N GLY A 166 -6.05 -18.39 -8.46
CA GLY A 166 -6.88 -19.44 -9.07
C GLY A 166 -7.29 -19.20 -10.52
N GLU A 167 -6.77 -18.17 -11.20
CA GLU A 167 -6.85 -18.04 -12.65
C GLU A 167 -5.50 -18.40 -13.29
N GLU A 168 -5.51 -19.28 -14.30
CA GLU A 168 -4.32 -19.57 -15.08
C GLU A 168 -3.97 -18.41 -16.03
N GLY A 169 -2.69 -18.08 -16.16
CA GLY A 169 -2.24 -16.96 -16.98
C GLY A 169 -2.42 -17.16 -18.50
N GLY A 170 -2.65 -18.41 -18.94
CA GLY A 170 -2.79 -18.79 -20.34
C GLY A 170 -1.54 -18.53 -21.18
N ARG A 171 -1.68 -18.59 -22.52
CA ARG A 171 -0.59 -18.44 -23.49
C ARG A 171 0.21 -17.14 -23.31
N PHE A 172 -0.45 -16.02 -23.01
CA PHE A 172 0.23 -14.74 -22.83
C PHE A 172 1.17 -14.71 -21.63
N ALA A 173 0.92 -15.49 -20.58
CA ALA A 173 1.85 -15.56 -19.45
C ALA A 173 3.16 -16.28 -19.83
N GLU A 174 3.09 -17.25 -20.74
CA GLU A 174 4.25 -17.96 -21.28
C GLU A 174 5.00 -17.12 -22.33
N GLU A 175 4.28 -16.53 -23.28
CA GLU A 175 4.87 -15.78 -24.40
C GLU A 175 5.32 -14.36 -24.04
N ARG A 176 4.80 -13.79 -22.93
CA ARG A 176 5.07 -12.42 -22.47
C ARG A 176 5.28 -12.41 -20.94
N PRO A 177 6.31 -13.10 -20.44
CA PRO A 177 6.63 -13.08 -19.01
C PRO A 177 6.98 -11.66 -18.58
N ALA A 178 6.66 -11.30 -17.34
CA ALA A 178 7.12 -10.04 -16.78
C ALA A 178 8.63 -10.10 -16.58
N GLU A 179 9.38 -9.26 -17.28
CA GLU A 179 10.85 -9.18 -17.14
C GLU A 179 11.26 -8.39 -15.90
N GLY A 180 10.41 -7.46 -15.47
CA GLY A 180 10.61 -6.66 -14.28
C GLY A 180 9.49 -5.66 -14.07
N PHE A 181 9.51 -5.06 -12.88
CA PHE A 181 8.52 -4.10 -12.42
C PHE A 181 9.21 -3.16 -11.43
N HIS A 182 9.01 -1.87 -11.63
CA HIS A 182 9.47 -0.84 -10.71
C HIS A 182 8.29 0.06 -10.31
N TRP A 183 8.12 0.23 -9.01
CA TRP A 183 6.97 0.88 -8.41
C TRP A 183 7.39 1.77 -7.25
N ILE A 184 6.90 3.01 -7.28
CA ILE A 184 6.89 3.92 -6.15
C ILE A 184 5.47 4.48 -6.02
N TRP A 185 4.90 4.36 -4.82
CA TRP A 185 3.67 5.03 -4.46
C TRP A 185 3.82 5.72 -3.12
N SER A 186 3.70 7.04 -3.12
CA SER A 186 4.07 7.84 -1.97
C SER A 186 3.05 8.93 -1.63
N PRO A 187 2.06 8.63 -0.77
CA PRO A 187 1.27 9.63 -0.09
C PRO A 187 2.07 10.25 1.05
N VAL A 188 2.23 11.57 1.01
CA VAL A 188 3.02 12.32 1.99
C VAL A 188 2.19 13.43 2.59
N ARG A 189 2.02 13.37 3.90
CA ARG A 189 1.33 14.39 4.69
C ARG A 189 2.35 15.39 5.24
N PHE A 190 2.25 16.65 4.83
CA PHE A 190 2.86 17.79 5.51
C PHE A 190 1.78 18.54 6.29
N ASP A 191 2.17 19.42 7.21
CA ASP A 191 1.20 20.20 7.99
C ASP A 191 0.29 21.09 7.14
N ASP A 192 0.78 21.57 6.00
CA ASP A 192 0.09 22.55 5.16
C ASP A 192 -0.31 22.03 3.77
N ARG A 193 0.00 20.76 3.45
CA ARG A 193 -0.26 20.15 2.14
C ARG A 193 -0.19 18.62 2.19
N PHE A 194 -0.87 18.00 1.24
CA PHE A 194 -0.71 16.60 0.91
C PHE A 194 -0.02 16.47 -0.45
N LEU A 195 0.91 15.55 -0.59
CA LEU A 195 1.60 15.25 -1.84
C LEU A 195 1.42 13.77 -2.17
N MET A 196 1.09 13.48 -3.41
CA MET A 196 1.02 12.13 -3.94
C MET A 196 2.06 11.98 -5.06
N VAL A 197 2.92 10.96 -4.99
CA VAL A 197 3.89 10.62 -6.04
C VAL A 197 3.70 9.18 -6.49
N ILE A 198 3.57 8.96 -7.80
CA ILE A 198 3.46 7.65 -8.43
C ILE A 198 4.48 7.51 -9.55
N VAL A 199 5.24 6.42 -9.50
CA VAL A 199 6.15 5.96 -10.55
C VAL A 199 5.87 4.49 -10.81
N GLN A 200 5.45 4.13 -12.02
CA GLN A 200 5.40 2.73 -12.45
C GLN A 200 6.12 2.54 -13.76
N GLU A 201 7.15 1.71 -13.75
CA GLU A 201 7.99 1.41 -14.91
C GLU A 201 8.07 -0.10 -15.15
N ASP A 202 8.20 -0.47 -16.42
CA ASP A 202 8.57 -1.83 -16.82
C ASP A 202 10.09 -2.02 -16.78
N ALA A 203 10.56 -3.17 -17.26
CA ALA A 203 11.98 -3.52 -17.20
C ALA A 203 12.92 -2.57 -17.96
N ASP A 204 12.43 -1.90 -19.00
CA ASP A 204 13.21 -0.94 -19.80
C ASP A 204 13.17 0.48 -19.23
N GLY A 205 12.35 0.71 -18.20
CA GLY A 205 12.08 2.05 -17.68
C GLY A 205 10.92 2.75 -18.39
N HIS A 206 10.12 2.04 -19.20
CA HIS A 206 8.96 2.67 -19.82
C HIS A 206 7.89 2.95 -18.76
N ARG A 207 7.60 4.24 -18.56
CA ARG A 207 6.64 4.71 -17.55
C ARG A 207 5.20 4.49 -18.00
N SER A 208 4.54 3.54 -17.37
CA SER A 208 3.14 3.19 -17.62
C SER A 208 2.16 3.95 -16.72
N LEU A 209 2.62 4.43 -15.56
CA LEU A 209 1.84 5.28 -14.65
C LEU A 209 2.74 6.34 -14.02
N ASN A 210 2.27 7.59 -14.00
CA ASN A 210 3.03 8.72 -13.51
C ASN A 210 2.11 9.72 -12.81
N ASP A 211 2.44 10.11 -11.58
CA ASP A 211 1.79 11.23 -10.91
C ASP A 211 2.74 11.93 -9.94
N ALA A 212 2.58 13.23 -9.80
CA ALA A 212 3.18 14.02 -8.74
C ALA A 212 2.26 15.20 -8.48
N THR A 213 1.30 15.05 -7.57
CA THR A 213 0.24 16.03 -7.36
C THR A 213 0.21 16.51 -5.91
N LEU A 214 0.31 17.82 -5.75
CA LEU A 214 0.26 18.52 -4.47
C LEU A 214 -1.12 19.14 -4.26
N VAL A 215 -1.72 18.82 -3.13
CA VAL A 215 -3.07 19.22 -2.72
C VAL A 215 -2.98 20.13 -1.49
N ARG A 216 -3.74 21.23 -1.51
CA ARG A 216 -3.95 22.11 -0.34
C ARG A 216 -5.43 22.41 -0.18
N PRO A 217 -5.98 22.40 1.04
CA PRO A 217 -7.39 22.75 1.27
C PRO A 217 -7.73 24.13 0.70
N GLY A 218 -8.81 24.22 -0.08
CA GLY A 218 -9.26 25.49 -0.68
C GLY A 218 -8.46 25.98 -1.89
N HIS A 219 -7.47 25.22 -2.36
CA HIS A 219 -6.68 25.55 -3.55
C HIS A 219 -6.86 24.49 -4.63
N ARG A 220 -6.59 24.86 -5.89
CA ARG A 220 -6.52 23.91 -7.00
C ARG A 220 -5.29 23.00 -6.86
N ASP A 221 -5.47 21.72 -7.15
CA ASP A 221 -4.40 20.73 -7.23
C ASP A 221 -3.26 21.21 -8.16
N ARG A 222 -2.03 21.02 -7.71
CA ARG A 222 -0.82 21.43 -8.43
C ARG A 222 0.00 20.21 -8.82
N GLN A 223 0.10 19.96 -10.12
CA GLN A 223 1.01 18.96 -10.67
C GLN A 223 2.46 19.45 -10.58
N LEU A 224 3.35 18.54 -10.17
CA LEU A 224 4.79 18.74 -10.01
C LEU A 224 5.57 17.96 -11.08
N GLY A 225 5.04 17.90 -12.30
CA GLY A 225 5.75 17.33 -13.44
C GLY A 225 5.99 15.83 -13.35
N TRP A 226 7.17 15.41 -13.78
CA TRP A 226 7.55 14.00 -13.94
C TRP A 226 8.57 13.59 -12.88
N PRO A 227 8.18 12.84 -11.84
CA PRO A 227 9.09 12.41 -10.79
C PRO A 227 10.23 11.54 -11.33
N GLN A 228 11.46 11.91 -10.98
CA GLN A 228 12.69 11.15 -11.23
C GLN A 228 13.32 10.77 -9.89
N THR A 229 13.67 9.51 -9.71
CA THR A 229 14.01 8.97 -8.39
C THR A 229 15.43 8.45 -8.35
N GLU A 230 16.19 8.91 -7.37
CA GLU A 230 17.49 8.36 -6.98
C GLU A 230 17.32 7.61 -5.67
N ILE A 231 17.63 6.31 -5.64
CA ILE A 231 17.45 5.48 -4.45
C ILE A 231 18.80 4.94 -4.01
N THR A 232 19.16 5.21 -2.76
CA THR A 232 20.28 4.52 -2.12
C THR A 232 19.74 3.24 -1.49
N TYR A 233 20.15 2.10 -2.05
CA TYR A 233 19.81 0.79 -1.54
C TYR A 233 20.86 0.27 -0.56
N ARG A 234 20.44 -0.53 0.41
CA ARG A 234 21.35 -1.32 1.24
C ARG A 234 22.09 -2.32 0.35
N SER A 235 23.42 -2.31 0.41
CA SER A 235 24.31 -3.24 -0.31
C SER A 235 23.87 -4.70 -0.12
N GLY A 236 23.90 -5.47 -1.22
CA GLY A 236 23.45 -6.85 -1.26
C GLY A 236 21.93 -7.03 -1.29
N THR A 237 21.15 -5.94 -1.34
CA THR A 237 19.67 -5.98 -1.36
C THR A 237 19.08 -5.00 -2.38
N ARG A 238 17.74 -4.96 -2.45
CA ARG A 238 16.97 -3.87 -3.09
C ARG A 238 16.15 -3.07 -2.08
N HIS A 239 16.54 -3.11 -0.81
CA HIS A 239 15.87 -2.39 0.26
C HIS A 239 16.34 -0.91 0.25
N PRO A 240 15.43 0.07 0.05
CA PRO A 240 15.81 1.48 0.09
C PRO A 240 16.16 1.91 1.52
N GLU A 241 17.26 2.64 1.69
CA GLU A 241 17.60 3.31 2.97
C GLU A 241 17.21 4.80 2.93
N ARG A 242 17.39 5.42 1.76
CA ARG A 242 17.01 6.81 1.47
C ARG A 242 16.73 6.98 -0.01
N ALA A 243 15.96 8.00 -0.36
CA ALA A 243 15.75 8.40 -1.74
C ALA A 243 15.72 9.93 -1.89
N LEU A 244 16.02 10.38 -3.11
CA LEU A 244 15.79 11.74 -3.56
C LEU A 244 14.84 11.68 -4.76
N ILE A 245 13.72 12.37 -4.68
CA ILE A 245 12.76 12.47 -5.78
C ILE A 245 12.80 13.88 -6.33
N HIS A 246 13.27 14.02 -7.57
CA HIS A 246 13.23 15.26 -8.32
C HIS A 246 11.81 15.48 -8.85
N LEU A 247 11.24 16.61 -8.47
CA LEU A 247 9.89 17.06 -8.79
C LEU A 247 9.95 18.43 -9.48
N GLY A 248 8.80 18.88 -9.98
CA GLY A 248 8.63 20.16 -10.63
C GLY A 248 8.98 20.13 -12.12
N ASP A 249 8.87 21.29 -12.76
CA ASP A 249 9.37 21.52 -14.12
C ASP A 249 10.87 21.84 -14.04
N VAL A 250 11.63 21.59 -15.11
CA VAL A 250 13.06 21.93 -15.24
C VAL A 250 13.36 23.40 -14.92
N ARG A 251 12.37 24.29 -15.01
CA ARG A 251 12.47 25.72 -14.67
C ARG A 251 12.32 26.01 -13.17
N LYS A 252 11.71 25.09 -12.42
CA LYS A 252 11.42 25.18 -10.99
C LYS A 252 11.56 23.80 -10.34
N PRO A 253 12.78 23.23 -10.36
CA PRO A 253 13.02 21.92 -9.76
C PRO A 253 12.73 22.00 -8.25
N GLN A 254 12.20 20.92 -7.72
CA GLN A 254 12.02 20.70 -6.29
C GLN A 254 12.59 19.33 -5.95
N GLU A 255 13.17 19.21 -4.76
CA GLU A 255 13.74 17.96 -4.27
C GLU A 255 12.92 17.49 -3.06
N LEU A 256 12.38 16.28 -3.17
CA LEU A 256 11.74 15.58 -2.07
C LEU A 256 12.71 14.54 -1.54
N GLU A 257 13.32 14.84 -0.40
CA GLU A 257 14.18 13.89 0.32
C GLU A 257 13.30 12.88 1.06
N VAL A 258 13.74 11.61 1.09
CA VAL A 258 13.05 10.49 1.74
C VAL A 258 14.03 9.76 2.67
N GLU A 259 13.67 9.64 3.94
CA GLU A 259 14.36 8.86 4.97
C GLU A 259 13.43 7.71 5.41
N VAL A 260 13.86 6.46 5.21
CA VAL A 260 13.08 5.28 5.60
C VAL A 260 13.19 5.05 7.11
N LEU A 261 12.04 4.92 7.79
CA LEU A 261 11.95 4.73 9.25
C LEU A 261 11.64 3.27 9.61
N THR A 262 10.63 2.68 8.97
CA THR A 262 10.17 1.31 9.25
C THR A 262 9.62 0.68 7.99
N SER A 263 9.85 -0.61 7.78
CA SER A 263 9.46 -1.30 6.56
C SER A 263 8.60 -2.52 6.85
N SER A 264 7.47 -2.64 6.16
CA SER A 264 6.55 -3.76 6.27
C SER A 264 6.28 -4.37 4.87
N PRO A 265 6.86 -5.54 4.55
CA PRO A 265 6.65 -6.18 3.26
C PRO A 265 5.22 -6.74 3.15
N LEU A 266 4.48 -6.33 2.11
CA LEU A 266 3.06 -6.70 1.95
C LEU A 266 2.85 -8.18 1.62
N ALA A 267 3.90 -8.87 1.17
CA ALA A 267 3.89 -10.30 0.96
C ALA A 267 3.85 -11.11 2.27
N ILE A 268 4.08 -10.47 3.43
CA ILE A 268 4.13 -11.12 4.73
C ILE A 268 2.96 -10.62 5.58
N GLY A 269 2.05 -11.52 5.98
CA GLY A 269 0.89 -11.14 6.80
C GLY A 269 -0.25 -10.46 6.03
N ALA A 270 0.04 -9.61 5.04
CA ALA A 270 -0.95 -8.78 4.36
C ALA A 270 -1.57 -9.40 3.09
N GLY A 271 -1.06 -10.53 2.61
CA GLY A 271 -1.68 -11.30 1.52
C GLY A 271 -1.54 -10.72 0.12
N TYR A 272 -0.51 -9.89 -0.10
CA TYR A 272 -0.14 -9.43 -1.43
C TYR A 272 0.84 -10.40 -2.09
N PRO A 273 0.84 -10.54 -3.42
CA PRO A 273 1.84 -11.34 -4.10
C PRO A 273 3.27 -10.89 -3.76
N PRO A 274 4.23 -11.82 -3.60
CA PRO A 274 4.12 -13.26 -3.84
C PRO A 274 3.81 -14.10 -2.58
N ALA A 275 2.97 -13.62 -1.66
CA ALA A 275 2.53 -14.42 -0.51
C ALA A 275 2.05 -15.82 -0.93
N ASP A 276 2.50 -16.86 -0.23
CA ASP A 276 2.24 -18.27 -0.56
C ASP A 276 1.28 -18.96 0.42
N ASP A 277 1.00 -18.35 1.56
CA ASP A 277 0.12 -18.88 2.60
C ASP A 277 -1.35 -18.45 2.44
N TRP A 278 -1.58 -17.15 2.26
CA TRP A 278 -2.90 -16.57 2.01
C TRP A 278 -2.76 -15.34 1.10
N GLN A 279 -3.71 -15.19 0.18
CA GLN A 279 -3.82 -14.01 -0.68
C GLN A 279 -5.27 -13.54 -0.78
N HIS A 280 -5.38 -12.24 -0.98
CA HIS A 280 -6.62 -11.52 -1.27
C HIS A 280 -7.54 -12.21 -2.30
N GLY A 281 -8.84 -12.23 -2.01
CA GLY A 281 -9.87 -12.83 -2.86
C GLY A 281 -9.96 -14.35 -2.80
N THR A 282 -9.16 -15.00 -1.95
CA THR A 282 -9.19 -16.45 -1.78
C THR A 282 -10.29 -16.85 -0.80
N TRP A 283 -11.15 -17.78 -1.20
CA TRP A 283 -12.15 -18.38 -0.32
C TRP A 283 -11.51 -19.33 0.70
N GLN A 284 -11.70 -19.06 2.01
CA GLN A 284 -11.13 -19.86 3.10
C GLN A 284 -12.19 -20.60 3.94
N GLY A 285 -13.46 -20.52 3.56
CA GLY A 285 -14.58 -20.96 4.40
C GLY A 285 -15.18 -19.81 5.21
N ARG A 286 -16.34 -20.07 5.83
CA ARG A 286 -17.04 -19.06 6.65
C ARG A 286 -16.32 -18.84 7.97
N GLY A 287 -16.24 -17.58 8.39
CA GLY A 287 -15.66 -17.21 9.69
C GLY A 287 -14.18 -17.58 9.85
N TRP A 288 -13.43 -17.68 8.76
CA TRP A 288 -12.00 -18.00 8.82
C TRP A 288 -11.24 -16.84 9.46
N THR A 289 -10.36 -17.16 10.41
CA THR A 289 -9.41 -16.20 11.00
C THR A 289 -8.05 -16.87 11.17
N ASP A 290 -6.97 -16.13 10.94
CA ASP A 290 -5.59 -16.59 11.08
C ASP A 290 -4.77 -15.53 11.82
N ARG A 291 -3.86 -15.99 12.68
CA ARG A 291 -2.99 -15.16 13.52
C ARG A 291 -1.57 -15.62 13.33
N ARG A 292 -0.69 -14.70 12.96
CA ARG A 292 0.71 -15.00 12.67
C ARG A 292 1.62 -13.97 13.33
N THR A 293 2.80 -14.43 13.71
CA THR A 293 3.90 -13.57 14.12
C THR A 293 5.13 -14.00 13.34
N TYR A 294 5.78 -13.04 12.69
CA TYR A 294 6.94 -13.26 11.86
C TYR A 294 8.14 -12.55 12.48
N ASP A 295 9.25 -13.27 12.57
CA ASP A 295 10.56 -12.71 12.86
C ASP A 295 11.18 -12.20 11.56
N LEU A 296 11.46 -10.90 11.52
CA LEU A 296 12.05 -10.19 10.39
C LEU A 296 13.43 -9.62 10.74
N THR A 297 14.10 -10.18 11.76
CA THR A 297 15.50 -9.85 12.09
C THR A 297 16.41 -10.11 10.89
N ALA A 298 16.10 -11.16 10.12
CA ALA A 298 16.65 -11.38 8.78
C ALA A 298 15.60 -11.06 7.72
N ALA A 299 16.05 -10.57 6.56
CA ALA A 299 15.16 -10.28 5.44
C ALA A 299 14.40 -11.55 5.00
N HIS A 300 13.07 -11.50 5.01
CA HIS A 300 12.26 -12.60 4.52
C HIS A 300 12.42 -12.76 3.00
N PRO A 301 12.60 -13.97 2.46
CA PRO A 301 12.87 -14.18 1.03
C PRO A 301 11.82 -13.54 0.10
N LEU A 302 10.53 -13.65 0.45
CA LEU A 302 9.43 -13.06 -0.34
C LEU A 302 9.45 -11.52 -0.38
N ALA A 303 10.09 -10.84 0.58
CA ALA A 303 10.14 -9.38 0.62
C ALA A 303 10.92 -8.80 -0.57
N ALA A 304 11.86 -9.56 -1.15
CA ALA A 304 12.65 -9.12 -2.31
C ALA A 304 11.86 -9.14 -3.64
N TYR A 305 10.70 -9.80 -3.66
CA TYR A 305 9.92 -10.05 -4.87
C TYR A 305 8.50 -9.47 -4.82
N GLY A 306 8.18 -8.76 -3.74
CA GLY A 306 6.90 -8.08 -3.53
C GLY A 306 7.10 -6.59 -3.28
N VAL A 307 5.98 -5.91 -3.10
CA VAL A 307 5.96 -4.50 -2.70
C VAL A 307 6.13 -4.39 -1.18
N THR A 308 6.88 -3.39 -0.73
CA THR A 308 7.09 -3.07 0.68
C THR A 308 6.62 -1.66 0.97
N ASP A 309 5.81 -1.52 2.01
CA ASP A 309 5.42 -0.22 2.54
C ASP A 309 6.48 0.25 3.54
N HIS A 310 7.16 1.34 3.18
CA HIS A 310 8.12 2.00 4.05
C HIS A 310 7.47 3.22 4.71
N ALA A 311 7.24 3.19 6.03
CA ALA A 311 7.01 4.42 6.78
C ALA A 311 8.26 5.29 6.63
N ALA A 312 8.07 6.53 6.20
CA ALA A 312 9.17 7.41 5.86
C ALA A 312 8.91 8.85 6.32
N ARG A 313 10.02 9.52 6.62
CA ARG A 313 10.09 10.96 6.81
C ARG A 313 10.50 11.61 5.50
N PHE A 314 9.83 12.70 5.17
CA PHE A 314 10.02 13.42 3.92
C PHE A 314 10.41 14.87 4.19
N ARG A 315 11.23 15.45 3.31
CA ARG A 315 11.55 16.88 3.36
C ARG A 315 11.39 17.52 1.99
N LEU A 316 10.58 18.58 1.93
CA LEU A 316 10.31 19.36 0.71
C LEU A 316 10.22 20.84 1.07
N ASP A 317 10.97 21.70 0.36
CA ASP A 317 11.02 23.14 0.61
C ASP A 317 11.29 23.50 2.09
N GLY A 318 12.16 22.72 2.76
CA GLY A 318 12.51 22.90 4.18
C GLY A 318 11.46 22.45 5.20
N ARG A 319 10.35 21.84 4.73
CA ARG A 319 9.24 21.36 5.58
C ARG A 319 9.31 19.85 5.70
N VAL A 320 8.98 19.34 6.89
CA VAL A 320 8.95 17.90 7.18
C VAL A 320 7.53 17.38 6.97
N GLY A 321 7.44 16.21 6.36
CA GLY A 321 6.21 15.44 6.21
C GLY A 321 6.44 13.97 6.56
N HIS A 322 5.37 13.24 6.79
CA HIS A 322 5.40 11.81 7.08
C HIS A 322 4.39 11.10 6.20
N GLY A 323 4.72 9.88 5.80
CA GLY A 323 3.87 9.11 4.91
C GLY A 323 4.47 7.76 4.58
N ILE A 324 4.03 7.21 3.45
CA ILE A 324 4.53 5.95 2.93
C ILE A 324 5.41 6.22 1.72
N PHE A 325 6.54 5.54 1.64
CA PHE A 325 7.31 5.33 0.42
C PHE A 325 7.10 3.87 0.05
N GLU A 326 6.00 3.53 -0.62
CA GLU A 326 5.74 2.15 -1.05
C GLU A 326 6.67 1.86 -2.22
N HIS A 327 7.51 0.83 -2.09
CA HIS A 327 8.53 0.51 -3.07
C HIS A 327 8.44 -0.96 -3.49
N GLY A 328 8.56 -1.20 -4.79
CA GLY A 328 8.77 -2.52 -5.34
C GLY A 328 9.68 -2.44 -6.55
N SER A 329 10.82 -3.13 -6.53
CA SER A 329 11.67 -3.26 -7.71
C SER A 329 12.18 -4.68 -7.81
N PHE A 330 11.57 -5.49 -8.69
CA PHE A 330 11.92 -6.89 -8.86
C PHE A 330 12.03 -7.24 -10.35
N GLY A 331 12.90 -8.19 -10.66
CA GLY A 331 13.32 -8.46 -12.05
C GLY A 331 14.31 -7.42 -12.59
N ARG A 332 14.44 -7.37 -13.90
CA ARG A 332 15.28 -6.40 -14.61
C ARG A 332 14.67 -5.00 -14.49
N HIS A 333 15.50 -3.98 -14.28
CA HIS A 333 15.11 -2.58 -14.37
C HIS A 333 16.32 -1.75 -14.84
N THR A 334 16.37 -1.44 -16.13
CA THR A 334 17.51 -0.74 -16.76
C THR A 334 17.85 0.59 -16.06
N PRO A 335 16.89 1.47 -15.71
CA PRO A 335 17.19 2.73 -15.02
C PRO A 335 17.88 2.56 -13.67
N SER A 336 17.56 1.49 -12.92
CA SER A 336 18.21 1.20 -11.63
C SER A 336 19.49 0.37 -11.76
N GLY A 337 19.84 -0.08 -12.98
CA GLY A 337 20.98 -0.98 -13.21
C GLY A 337 20.75 -2.43 -12.78
N PHE A 338 19.53 -2.81 -12.38
CA PHE A 338 19.22 -4.19 -12.02
C PHE A 338 19.04 -5.04 -13.28
N THR A 339 19.87 -6.08 -13.44
CA THR A 339 19.95 -6.83 -14.71
C THR A 339 18.99 -8.03 -14.80
N ASP A 340 18.58 -8.59 -13.66
CA ASP A 340 17.69 -9.76 -13.58
C ASP A 340 17.00 -9.83 -12.20
N PHE A 341 16.31 -10.93 -11.87
CA PHE A 341 15.63 -11.13 -10.58
C PHE A 341 16.56 -11.34 -9.36
N LYS A 342 17.85 -11.58 -9.57
CA LYS A 342 18.84 -11.85 -8.52
C LYS A 342 19.78 -10.67 -8.29
N SER A 343 19.87 -9.75 -9.25
CA SER A 343 20.65 -8.52 -9.17
C SER A 343 20.24 -7.69 -7.95
N VAL A 344 21.23 -7.18 -7.22
CA VAL A 344 21.05 -6.36 -6.01
C VAL A 344 22.05 -5.21 -6.05
N ALA A 345 21.83 -4.20 -5.22
CA ALA A 345 22.75 -3.07 -5.14
C ALA A 345 24.14 -3.51 -4.65
N PRO A 346 25.23 -2.89 -5.13
CA PRO A 346 26.60 -3.24 -4.78
C PRO A 346 26.91 -2.98 -3.30
#